data_AF-A0A6B1GN98-F1
#
_entry.id   AF-A0A6B1GN98-F1
#
_cell.length_a   1.000
_cell.length_b   1.000
_cell.length_c   1.000
_cell.angle_alpha   90.00
_cell.angle_beta   90.00
_cell.angle_gamma   90.00
#
_symmetry.space_group_name_H-M   'P 1'
#
loop_
_entity.id
_entity.type
_entity.pdbx_description
1 polymer ?
#
loop_
_entity_poly.entity_id
_entity_poly.type
_entity_poly.pdbx_seq_one_letter_code
_entity_poly.pdbx_strand_id
1 'polypeptide(L)'
;MNDRRKISLQEAESASREIQAHLSEFGQAEGGIEAIKMNCSQQKSLLTTSASKLGLTEIPTVSVAEELLSQSESALAQLRSSLETPAKKLGQADDSLATAKLEIANMQGQIEIHTKQVNGLETKIQVRGGETRVSELEEQIKQLEVKVEQQGNDLQELEETLDQTEFEFVSVRIERLEDKMRNRQAQIQKLRDEVNQLIGRIESQEGAGIDEQIAQKQRELERDRNEYDRIENEVGVLKLLRDTLSKAQQEATERYLSPVKSQIQPYLNFLFPNAKIEFDEELNIIAIDRNFSESFHNLSMGTQEQIAVLVRLTFAELLADKGRPATVILDDALVFSDEDRLKTMFDILYKSSRNIQIIILTCRESLFEGLGGRVLNLNQINENDF
;
A
#
# COMPACT_ATOMS: atom_id res chain seq x y z
N MET A 1 -2.87 -1.92 -41.45
CA MET A 1 -2.26 -1.88 -40.10
C MET A 1 -2.13 -0.46 -39.54
N ASN A 2 -1.95 0.58 -40.39
CA ASN A 2 -1.91 1.98 -39.95
C ASN A 2 -3.26 2.55 -39.50
N ASP A 3 -4.38 2.14 -40.10
CA ASP A 3 -5.70 2.74 -39.76
C ASP A 3 -6.24 2.30 -38.39
N ARG A 4 -6.02 1.04 -38.00
CA ARG A 4 -6.38 0.56 -36.65
C ARG A 4 -5.56 1.23 -35.55
N ARG A 5 -4.29 1.53 -35.83
CA ARG A 5 -3.39 2.24 -34.89
C ARG A 5 -3.78 3.70 -34.74
N LYS A 6 -4.24 4.34 -35.82
CA LYS A 6 -4.78 5.72 -35.79
C LYS A 6 -6.10 5.79 -35.02
N ILE A 7 -7.00 4.84 -35.23
CA ILE A 7 -8.28 4.78 -34.51
C ILE A 7 -8.04 4.56 -33.01
N SER A 8 -7.16 3.63 -32.62
CA SER A 8 -6.82 3.41 -31.21
C SER A 8 -6.11 4.60 -30.55
N LEU A 9 -5.32 5.37 -31.33
CA LEU A 9 -4.68 6.59 -30.82
C LEU A 9 -5.69 7.72 -30.62
N GLN A 10 -6.64 7.87 -31.56
CA GLN A 10 -7.74 8.84 -31.44
C GLN A 10 -8.69 8.50 -30.29
N GLU A 11 -8.99 7.22 -30.08
CA GLU A 11 -9.80 6.75 -28.95
C GLU A 11 -9.08 7.00 -27.62
N ALA A 12 -7.78 6.72 -27.54
CA ALA A 12 -6.97 7.00 -26.35
C ALA A 12 -6.84 8.50 -26.06
N GLU A 13 -6.69 9.35 -27.09
CA GLU A 13 -6.66 10.80 -26.93
C GLU A 13 -8.02 11.39 -26.53
N SER A 14 -9.12 10.81 -27.03
CA SER A 14 -10.48 11.21 -26.63
C SER A 14 -10.78 10.84 -25.17
N ALA A 15 -10.40 9.62 -24.75
CA ALA A 15 -10.54 9.16 -23.37
C ALA A 15 -9.66 9.97 -22.41
N SER A 16 -8.44 10.35 -22.84
CA SER A 16 -7.57 11.21 -22.05
C SER A 16 -8.15 12.62 -21.87
N ARG A 17 -8.78 13.19 -22.90
CA ARG A 17 -9.46 14.50 -22.80
C ARG A 17 -10.74 14.43 -21.96
N GLU A 18 -11.50 13.34 -22.01
CA GLU A 18 -12.67 13.13 -21.13
C GLU A 18 -12.24 12.95 -19.67
N ILE A 19 -11.19 12.17 -19.41
CA ILE A 19 -10.62 12.00 -18.07
C ILE A 19 -10.07 13.33 -17.53
N GLN A 20 -9.42 14.14 -18.38
CA GLN A 20 -8.89 15.44 -17.98
C GLN A 20 -10.01 16.48 -17.78
N ALA A 21 -11.10 16.40 -18.53
CA ALA A 21 -12.30 17.23 -18.32
C ALA A 21 -13.02 16.83 -17.01
N HIS A 22 -13.16 15.54 -16.72
CA HIS A 22 -13.77 15.07 -15.46
C HIS A 22 -12.87 15.29 -14.24
N LEU A 23 -11.54 15.22 -14.39
CA LEU A 23 -10.60 15.59 -13.33
C LEU A 23 -10.61 17.10 -13.04
N SER A 24 -11.05 17.94 -13.97
CA SER A 24 -11.20 19.39 -13.75
C SER A 24 -12.48 19.77 -13.00
N GLU A 25 -13.49 18.89 -12.98
CA GLU A 25 -14.72 19.07 -12.19
C GLU A 25 -14.57 18.62 -10.73
N PHE A 26 -13.60 17.75 -10.42
CA PHE A 26 -13.30 17.32 -9.06
C PHE A 26 -12.12 18.08 -8.49
N GLY A 27 -12.46 19.12 -7.72
CA GLY A 27 -11.51 19.96 -7.01
C GLY A 27 -10.42 19.16 -6.30
N GLN A 28 -9.18 19.56 -6.56
CA GLN A 28 -7.94 19.25 -5.87
C GLN A 28 -8.10 18.54 -4.51
N ALA A 29 -8.00 17.20 -4.51
CA ALA A 29 -7.43 16.50 -3.37
C ALA A 29 -5.90 16.51 -3.56
N GLU A 30 -5.26 17.58 -3.09
CA GLU A 30 -3.80 17.75 -3.14
C GLU A 30 -3.09 16.58 -2.41
N GLY A 31 -2.40 15.69 -3.15
CA GLY A 31 -1.29 14.90 -2.58
C GLY A 31 -1.22 13.38 -2.83
N GLY A 32 -2.17 12.75 -3.53
CA GLY A 32 -2.06 11.32 -3.91
C GLY A 32 -2.03 10.32 -2.73
N ILE A 33 -1.53 9.09 -2.97
CA ILE A 33 -1.55 7.94 -2.01
C ILE A 33 -0.84 8.26 -0.68
N GLU A 34 0.23 9.06 -0.73
CA GLU A 34 0.99 9.44 0.47
C GLU A 34 0.19 10.37 1.38
N ALA A 35 -0.57 11.32 0.82
CA ALA A 35 -1.46 12.16 1.60
C ALA A 35 -2.57 11.34 2.27
N ILE A 36 -3.11 10.32 1.59
CA ILE A 36 -4.11 9.42 2.18
C ILE A 36 -3.51 8.62 3.34
N LYS A 37 -2.30 8.07 3.19
CA LYS A 37 -1.60 7.36 4.28
C LYS A 37 -1.31 8.27 5.48
N MET A 38 -0.90 9.51 5.23
CA MET A 38 -0.63 10.50 6.26
C MET A 38 -1.91 10.88 7.02
N ASN A 39 -3.04 11.01 6.30
CA ASN A 39 -4.33 11.28 6.91
C ASN A 39 -4.81 10.09 7.76
N CYS A 40 -4.69 8.85 7.26
CA CYS A 40 -5.02 7.64 8.04
C CYS A 40 -4.18 7.52 9.32
N SER A 41 -2.88 7.84 9.27
CA SER A 41 -2.01 7.75 10.46
C SER A 41 -2.33 8.84 11.49
N GLN A 42 -2.66 10.06 11.03
CA GLN A 42 -3.13 11.15 11.90
C GLN A 42 -4.48 10.83 12.55
N GLN A 43 -5.41 10.23 11.81
CA GLN A 43 -6.70 9.77 12.34
C GLN A 43 -6.51 8.67 13.41
N LYS A 44 -5.61 7.71 13.14
CA LYS A 44 -5.30 6.62 14.07
C LYS A 44 -4.71 7.13 15.38
N SER A 45 -3.85 8.17 15.33
CA SER A 45 -3.26 8.77 16.54
C SER A 45 -4.29 9.56 17.37
N LEU A 46 -5.22 10.24 16.71
CA LEU A 46 -6.34 10.91 17.39
C LEU A 46 -7.25 9.91 18.10
N LEU A 47 -7.58 8.79 17.45
CA LEU A 47 -8.37 7.71 18.03
C LEU A 47 -7.70 7.09 19.26
N THR A 48 -6.40 6.79 19.22
CA THR A 48 -5.67 6.29 20.39
C THR A 48 -5.58 7.32 21.51
N THR A 49 -5.49 8.61 21.18
CA THR A 49 -5.50 9.68 22.19
C THR A 49 -6.88 9.79 22.87
N SER A 50 -7.97 9.70 22.11
CA SER A 50 -9.32 9.67 22.68
C SER A 50 -9.58 8.41 23.51
N ALA A 51 -9.18 7.24 23.02
CA ALA A 51 -9.29 5.98 23.75
C ALA A 51 -8.54 6.00 25.09
N SER A 52 -7.32 6.56 25.11
CA SER A 52 -6.54 6.67 26.35
C SER A 52 -7.16 7.64 27.37
N LYS A 53 -7.74 8.76 26.93
CA LYS A 53 -8.51 9.68 27.80
C LYS A 53 -9.73 9.03 28.44
N LEU A 54 -10.34 8.07 27.74
CA LEU A 54 -11.49 7.29 28.21
C LEU A 54 -11.08 6.04 29.02
N GLY A 55 -9.78 5.77 29.18
CA GLY A 55 -9.28 4.59 29.89
C GLY A 55 -9.50 3.27 29.14
N LEU A 56 -9.70 3.32 27.82
CA LEU A 56 -9.94 2.16 26.97
C LEU A 56 -8.60 1.60 26.45
N THR A 57 -8.35 0.30 26.67
CA THR A 57 -7.15 -0.41 26.19
C THR A 57 -7.24 -0.78 24.70
N GLU A 58 -8.45 -0.94 24.18
CA GLU A 58 -8.75 -1.19 22.76
C GLU A 58 -9.99 -0.39 22.36
N ILE A 59 -10.14 -0.09 21.07
CA ILE A 59 -11.32 0.60 20.54
C ILE A 59 -12.47 -0.42 20.50
N PRO A 60 -13.52 -0.27 21.32
CA PRO A 60 -14.64 -1.20 21.29
C PRO A 60 -15.43 -1.08 19.99
N THR A 61 -15.98 -2.19 19.50
CA THR A 61 -16.96 -2.18 18.41
C THR A 61 -18.19 -1.37 18.80
N VAL A 62 -18.91 -0.81 17.82
CA VAL A 62 -20.12 0.01 18.03
C VAL A 62 -21.12 -0.65 19.00
N SER A 63 -21.36 -1.95 18.82
CA SER A 63 -22.24 -2.74 19.69
C SER A 63 -21.80 -2.76 21.17
N VAL A 64 -20.49 -2.78 21.46
CA VAL A 64 -19.97 -2.78 22.83
C VAL A 64 -20.09 -1.39 23.46
N ALA A 65 -19.92 -0.33 22.67
CA ALA A 65 -20.13 1.04 23.14
C ALA A 65 -21.61 1.31 23.47
N GLU A 66 -22.53 0.84 22.63
CA GLU A 66 -23.99 0.90 22.88
C GLU A 66 -24.39 0.14 24.15
N GLU A 67 -23.79 -1.03 24.38
CA GLU A 67 -24.05 -1.84 25.58
C GLU A 67 -23.56 -1.14 26.85
N LEU A 68 -22.36 -0.53 26.83
CA LEU A 68 -21.83 0.25 27.95
C LEU A 68 -22.66 1.50 28.27
N LEU A 69 -23.18 2.16 27.23
CA LEU A 69 -24.09 3.30 27.39
C LEU A 69 -25.42 2.83 28.03
N SER A 70 -26.01 1.75 27.51
CA SER A 70 -27.24 1.15 28.04
C SER A 70 -27.09 0.73 29.50
N GLN A 71 -25.97 0.07 29.85
CA GLN A 71 -25.65 -0.29 31.23
C GLN A 71 -25.55 0.95 32.13
N SER A 72 -24.91 2.03 31.66
CA SER A 72 -24.78 3.28 32.41
C SER A 72 -26.11 4.00 32.62
N GLU A 73 -26.99 3.99 31.61
CA GLU A 73 -28.34 4.54 31.70
C GLU A 73 -29.22 3.72 32.65
N SER A 74 -29.11 2.39 32.61
CA SER A 74 -29.82 1.51 33.55
C SER A 74 -29.38 1.72 34.99
N ALA A 75 -28.07 1.91 35.23
CA ALA A 75 -27.52 2.18 36.56
C ALA A 75 -28.01 3.53 37.11
N LEU A 76 -28.18 4.54 36.24
CA LEU A 76 -28.80 5.81 36.63
C LEU A 76 -30.28 5.68 36.97
N ALA A 77 -31.04 4.90 36.18
CA ALA A 77 -32.45 4.64 36.46
C ALA A 77 -32.64 3.93 37.80
N GLN A 78 -31.79 2.93 38.09
CA GLN A 78 -31.76 2.26 39.38
C GLN A 78 -31.41 3.23 40.53
N LEU A 79 -30.39 4.07 40.36
CA LEU A 79 -30.01 5.05 41.39
C LEU A 79 -31.13 6.05 41.67
N ARG A 80 -31.81 6.54 40.63
CA ARG A 80 -33.02 7.39 40.73
C ARG A 80 -34.13 6.72 41.53
N SER A 81 -34.46 5.48 41.18
CA SER A 81 -35.50 4.72 41.90
C SER A 81 -35.14 4.49 43.38
N SER A 82 -33.86 4.29 43.68
CA SER A 82 -33.38 4.11 45.06
C SER A 82 -33.44 5.39 45.90
N LEU A 83 -33.49 6.56 45.25
CA LEU A 83 -33.57 7.88 45.86
C LEU A 83 -35.00 8.37 46.09
N GLU A 84 -35.97 7.91 45.30
CA GLU A 84 -37.38 8.28 45.49
C GLU A 84 -37.94 7.87 46.85
N THR A 85 -37.53 6.70 47.36
CA THR A 85 -38.06 6.18 48.63
C THR A 85 -37.54 6.98 49.84
N PRO A 86 -36.22 7.25 49.97
CA PRO A 86 -35.69 8.19 50.96
C PRO A 86 -36.27 9.61 50.81
N ALA A 87 -36.40 10.13 49.59
CA ALA A 87 -36.92 11.49 49.36
C ALA A 87 -38.40 11.63 49.78
N LYS A 88 -39.24 10.62 49.51
CA LYS A 88 -40.63 10.59 50.01
C LYS A 88 -40.70 10.50 51.53
N LYS A 89 -39.83 9.69 52.16
CA LYS A 89 -39.76 9.60 53.62
C LYS A 89 -39.31 10.92 54.27
N LEU A 90 -38.36 11.63 53.65
CA LEU A 90 -37.93 12.94 54.11
C LEU A 90 -39.04 13.99 53.95
N GLY A 91 -39.72 14.04 52.81
CA GLY A 91 -40.86 14.96 52.61
C GLY A 91 -41.99 14.71 53.62
N GLN A 92 -42.29 13.45 53.91
CA GLN A 92 -43.25 13.09 54.97
C GLN A 92 -42.76 13.49 56.37
N ALA A 93 -41.46 13.34 56.64
CA ALA A 93 -40.85 13.77 57.90
C ALA A 93 -40.88 15.31 58.04
N ASP A 94 -40.55 16.05 56.98
CA ASP A 94 -40.58 17.52 56.93
C ASP A 94 -42.01 18.06 57.11
N ASP A 95 -42.99 17.46 56.43
CA ASP A 95 -44.41 17.81 56.59
C ASP A 95 -44.88 17.51 58.03
N SER A 96 -44.52 16.34 58.58
CA SER A 96 -44.87 15.97 59.96
C SER A 96 -44.22 16.88 61.01
N LEU A 97 -43.00 17.35 60.75
CA LEU A 97 -42.28 18.31 61.59
C LEU A 97 -42.89 19.70 61.49
N ALA A 98 -43.27 20.14 60.29
CA ALA A 98 -43.95 21.42 60.10
C ALA A 98 -45.31 21.43 60.84
N THR A 99 -46.07 20.33 60.79
CA THR A 99 -47.30 20.18 61.57
C THR A 99 -47.02 20.16 63.07
N ALA A 100 -46.04 19.38 63.54
CA ALA A 100 -45.69 19.33 64.96
C ALA A 100 -45.21 20.70 65.49
N LYS A 101 -44.40 21.44 64.71
CA LYS A 101 -43.96 22.80 65.08
C LYS A 101 -45.11 23.79 65.16
N LEU A 102 -46.10 23.70 64.26
CA LEU A 102 -47.30 24.54 64.32
C LEU A 102 -48.18 24.17 65.53
N GLU A 103 -48.27 22.88 65.88
CA GLU A 103 -48.99 22.40 67.06
C GLU A 103 -48.31 22.86 68.35
N ILE A 104 -46.98 22.74 68.45
CA ILE A 104 -46.17 23.27 69.56
C ILE A 104 -46.38 24.78 69.70
N ALA A 105 -46.26 25.55 68.61
CA ALA A 105 -46.44 27.01 68.65
C ALA A 105 -47.88 27.40 69.07
N ASN A 106 -48.89 26.64 68.64
CA ASN A 106 -50.28 26.86 69.03
C ASN A 106 -50.50 26.52 70.52
N MET A 107 -49.96 25.39 71.00
CA MET A 107 -50.01 25.01 72.42
C MET A 107 -49.28 26.02 73.30
N GLN A 108 -48.09 26.48 72.91
CA GLN A 108 -47.37 27.56 73.60
C GLN A 108 -48.19 28.85 73.66
N GLY A 109 -48.84 29.23 72.55
CA GLY A 109 -49.73 30.39 72.50
C GLY A 109 -50.95 30.25 73.43
N GLN A 110 -51.55 29.06 73.49
CA GLN A 110 -52.67 28.77 74.40
C GLN A 110 -52.23 28.81 75.86
N ILE A 111 -51.09 28.20 76.18
CA ILE A 111 -50.47 28.27 77.51
C ILE A 111 -50.21 29.72 77.90
N GLU A 112 -49.65 30.56 77.01
CA GLU A 112 -49.40 31.97 77.30
C GLU A 112 -50.70 32.77 77.54
N ILE A 113 -51.74 32.52 76.72
CA ILE A 113 -53.06 33.14 76.89
C ILE A 113 -53.69 32.72 78.23
N HIS A 114 -53.69 31.43 78.53
CA HIS A 114 -54.26 30.90 79.77
C HIS A 114 -53.46 31.36 81.00
N THR A 115 -52.13 31.43 80.92
CA THR A 115 -51.28 31.99 81.98
C THR A 115 -51.58 33.46 82.21
N LYS A 116 -51.74 34.27 81.14
CA LYS A 116 -52.16 35.68 81.26
C LYS A 116 -53.56 35.82 81.85
N GLN A 117 -54.48 34.91 81.52
CA GLN A 117 -55.82 34.88 82.10
C GLN A 117 -55.79 34.54 83.59
N VAL A 118 -55.02 33.51 83.98
CA VAL A 118 -54.80 33.14 85.38
C VAL A 118 -54.25 34.33 86.17
N ASN A 119 -53.12 34.91 85.73
CA ASN A 119 -52.52 36.09 86.37
C ASN A 119 -53.51 37.29 86.46
N GLY A 120 -54.34 37.47 85.44
CA GLY A 120 -55.36 38.53 85.38
C GLY A 120 -56.58 38.27 86.29
N LEU A 121 -56.91 37.01 86.57
CA LEU A 121 -57.95 36.60 87.51
C LEU A 121 -57.42 36.68 88.95
N GLU A 122 -56.19 36.25 89.21
CA GLU A 122 -55.50 36.39 90.49
C GLU A 122 -55.42 37.85 90.94
N THR A 123 -55.01 38.76 90.05
CA THR A 123 -55.00 40.21 90.34
C THR A 123 -56.40 40.76 90.62
N LYS A 124 -57.45 40.24 89.99
CA LYS A 124 -58.85 40.65 90.26
C LYS A 124 -59.33 40.16 91.63
N ILE A 125 -58.95 38.94 92.03
CA ILE A 125 -59.21 38.40 93.37
C ILE A 125 -58.52 39.29 94.43
N GLN A 126 -57.28 39.71 94.17
CA GLN A 126 -56.50 40.55 95.09
C GLN A 126 -57.04 41.98 95.27
N VAL A 127 -57.73 42.53 94.25
CA VAL A 127 -58.21 43.93 94.21
C VAL A 127 -59.69 44.08 94.61
N ARG A 128 -60.53 43.03 94.52
CA ARG A 128 -61.97 43.09 94.85
C ARG A 128 -62.39 41.92 95.75
N GLY A 129 -62.53 42.19 97.05
CA GLY A 129 -62.99 41.20 98.05
C GLY A 129 -64.51 41.01 98.09
N GLY A 130 -64.95 39.75 97.97
CA GLY A 130 -66.29 39.25 98.29
C GLY A 130 -66.33 37.71 98.18
N GLU A 131 -66.61 36.99 99.27
CA GLU A 131 -66.37 35.54 99.43
C GLU A 131 -66.97 34.65 98.32
N THR A 132 -68.22 34.90 97.90
CA THR A 132 -68.89 34.06 96.88
C THR A 132 -68.29 34.24 95.48
N ARG A 133 -67.81 35.44 95.16
CA ARG A 133 -67.25 35.77 93.83
C ARG A 133 -65.77 35.42 93.73
N VAL A 134 -65.07 35.36 94.86
CA VAL A 134 -63.71 34.85 94.96
C VAL A 134 -63.69 33.33 94.72
N SER A 135 -64.59 32.57 95.34
CA SER A 135 -64.67 31.11 95.13
C SER A 135 -64.92 30.71 93.67
N GLU A 136 -65.78 31.44 92.94
CA GLU A 136 -66.02 31.17 91.51
C GLU A 136 -64.80 31.48 90.63
N LEU A 137 -64.00 32.51 90.99
CA LEU A 137 -62.78 32.87 90.27
C LEU A 137 -61.62 31.91 90.60
N GLU A 138 -61.52 31.44 91.85
CA GLU A 138 -60.56 30.43 92.28
C GLU A 138 -60.79 29.08 91.57
N GLU A 139 -62.06 28.68 91.40
CA GLU A 139 -62.38 27.45 90.65
C GLU A 139 -62.06 27.58 89.16
N GLN A 140 -62.24 28.76 88.56
CA GLN A 140 -61.83 29.05 87.18
C GLN A 140 -60.31 29.06 87.02
N ILE A 141 -59.55 29.60 87.98
CA ILE A 141 -58.08 29.56 87.97
C ILE A 141 -57.60 28.11 88.03
N LYS A 142 -58.11 27.31 88.97
CA LYS A 142 -57.73 25.91 89.12
C LYS A 142 -58.00 25.07 87.87
N GLN A 143 -59.12 25.33 87.18
CA GLN A 143 -59.43 24.68 85.91
C GLN A 143 -58.47 25.08 84.77
N LEU A 144 -57.99 26.33 84.77
CA LEU A 144 -57.03 26.80 83.78
C LEU A 144 -55.60 26.31 84.07
N GLU A 145 -55.20 26.25 85.34
CA GLU A 145 -53.90 25.70 85.77
C GLU A 145 -53.75 24.23 85.37
N VAL A 146 -54.79 23.41 85.61
CA VAL A 146 -54.81 22.00 85.19
C VAL A 146 -54.68 21.86 83.66
N LYS A 147 -55.29 22.77 82.89
CA LYS A 147 -55.17 22.76 81.42
C LYS A 147 -53.76 23.15 80.96
N VAL A 148 -53.13 24.13 81.62
CA VAL A 148 -51.75 24.54 81.31
C VAL A 148 -50.77 23.41 81.62
N GLU A 149 -50.95 22.71 82.75
CA GLU A 149 -50.10 21.58 83.13
C GLU A 149 -50.25 20.39 82.15
N GLN A 150 -51.48 20.06 81.74
CA GLN A 150 -51.74 19.04 80.74
C GLN A 150 -51.10 19.38 79.38
N GLN A 151 -51.30 20.60 78.89
CA GLN A 151 -50.72 21.05 77.62
C GLN A 151 -49.18 21.14 77.68
N GLY A 152 -48.61 21.43 78.85
CA GLY A 152 -47.15 21.42 79.05
C GLY A 152 -46.56 20.00 78.95
N ASN A 153 -47.22 19.00 79.53
CA ASN A 153 -46.78 17.61 79.47
C ASN A 153 -46.91 17.03 78.04
N ASP A 154 -48.02 17.32 77.35
CA ASP A 154 -48.24 16.89 75.96
C ASP A 154 -47.17 17.50 75.02
N LEU A 155 -46.73 18.72 75.30
CA LEU A 155 -45.67 19.40 74.54
C LEU A 155 -44.30 18.77 74.77
N GLN A 156 -43.99 18.38 76.01
CA GLN A 156 -42.74 17.70 76.34
C GLN A 156 -42.66 16.32 75.67
N GLU A 157 -43.75 15.54 75.69
CA GLU A 157 -43.82 14.23 75.01
C GLU A 157 -43.62 14.39 73.49
N LEU A 158 -44.21 15.42 72.89
CA LEU A 158 -44.07 15.71 71.46
C LEU A 158 -42.65 16.15 71.07
N GLU A 159 -41.96 16.89 71.93
CA GLU A 159 -40.55 17.29 71.74
C GLU A 159 -39.58 16.10 71.85
N GLU A 160 -39.85 15.14 72.75
CA GLU A 160 -39.04 13.91 72.91
C GLU A 160 -39.23 12.92 71.76
N THR A 161 -40.37 12.95 71.07
CA THR A 161 -40.67 12.05 69.93
C THR A 161 -39.98 12.50 68.62
N LEU A 162 -39.47 13.73 68.58
CA LEU A 162 -38.73 14.29 67.44
C LEU A 162 -37.24 13.91 67.49
N ASP A 163 -36.89 12.70 67.06
CA ASP A 163 -35.48 12.25 66.99
C ASP A 163 -34.74 12.95 65.84
N GLN A 164 -34.26 14.17 66.11
CA GLN A 164 -33.55 15.07 65.18
C GLN A 164 -32.31 14.41 64.55
N THR A 165 -31.73 13.43 65.25
CA THR A 165 -30.55 12.68 64.86
C THR A 165 -30.81 11.78 63.63
N GLU A 166 -31.94 11.08 63.58
CA GLU A 166 -32.28 10.19 62.46
C GLU A 166 -32.53 10.99 61.16
N PHE A 167 -33.12 12.18 61.28
CA PHE A 167 -33.37 13.08 60.16
C PHE A 167 -32.07 13.63 59.54
N GLU A 168 -31.10 14.04 60.36
CA GLU A 168 -29.81 14.58 59.88
C GLU A 168 -29.01 13.54 59.08
N PHE A 169 -29.04 12.26 59.49
CA PHE A 169 -28.39 11.21 58.73
C PHE A 169 -29.12 10.86 57.42
N VAL A 170 -30.46 10.94 57.39
CA VAL A 170 -31.24 10.70 56.16
C VAL A 170 -31.06 11.83 55.15
N SER A 171 -31.01 13.09 55.59
CA SER A 171 -30.79 14.25 54.71
C SER A 171 -29.39 14.23 54.06
N VAL A 172 -28.34 13.99 54.85
CA VAL A 172 -26.95 13.84 54.34
C VAL A 172 -26.84 12.67 53.36
N ARG A 173 -27.61 11.58 53.57
CA ARG A 173 -27.62 10.44 52.66
C ARG A 173 -28.24 10.77 51.31
N ILE A 174 -29.30 11.57 51.31
CA ILE A 174 -29.98 12.05 50.10
C ILE A 174 -29.07 12.99 49.33
N GLU A 175 -28.47 14.00 49.98
CA GLU A 175 -27.55 14.95 49.34
C GLU A 175 -26.39 14.22 48.63
N ARG A 176 -25.76 13.26 49.31
CA ARG A 176 -24.70 12.42 48.70
C ARG A 176 -25.18 11.64 47.48
N LEU A 177 -26.42 11.15 47.49
CA LEU A 177 -26.99 10.37 46.38
C LEU A 177 -27.42 11.29 45.22
N GLU A 178 -27.95 12.48 45.50
CA GLU A 178 -28.26 13.51 44.51
C GLU A 178 -26.98 13.99 43.80
N ASP A 179 -25.90 14.21 44.54
CA ASP A 179 -24.59 14.52 43.96
C ASP A 179 -24.07 13.41 43.05
N LYS A 180 -24.23 12.15 43.47
CA LYS A 180 -23.89 11.01 42.61
C LYS A 180 -24.73 10.97 41.34
N MET A 181 -26.02 11.27 41.43
CA MET A 181 -26.89 11.38 40.26
C MET A 181 -26.47 12.52 39.32
N ARG A 182 -26.23 13.72 39.85
CA ARG A 182 -25.76 14.87 39.07
C ARG A 182 -24.47 14.55 38.32
N ASN A 183 -23.49 13.96 39.00
CA ASN A 183 -22.21 13.59 38.41
C ASN A 183 -22.36 12.53 37.30
N ARG A 184 -23.15 11.48 37.55
CA ARG A 184 -23.44 10.44 36.53
C ARG A 184 -24.17 11.02 35.32
N GLN A 185 -25.10 11.94 35.53
CA GLN A 185 -25.84 12.56 34.44
C GLN A 185 -24.96 13.48 33.58
N ALA A 186 -24.08 14.25 34.20
CA ALA A 186 -23.07 15.02 33.50
C ALA A 186 -22.12 14.12 32.69
N GLN A 187 -21.77 12.94 33.21
CA GLN A 187 -20.92 11.97 32.52
C GLN A 187 -21.63 11.33 31.32
N ILE A 188 -22.91 10.99 31.43
CA ILE A 188 -23.70 10.49 30.29
C ILE A 188 -23.83 11.56 29.21
N GLN A 189 -24.07 12.83 29.58
CA GLN A 189 -24.16 13.90 28.59
C GLN A 189 -22.85 14.04 27.81
N LYS A 190 -21.71 14.04 28.51
CA LYS A 190 -20.38 14.05 27.87
C LYS A 190 -20.19 12.88 26.91
N LEU A 191 -20.54 11.66 27.34
CA LEU A 191 -20.42 10.47 26.50
C LEU A 191 -21.32 10.55 25.26
N ARG A 192 -22.55 11.05 25.41
CA ARG A 192 -23.47 11.25 24.27
C ARG A 192 -22.93 12.27 23.27
N ASP A 193 -22.39 13.38 23.75
CA ASP A 193 -21.79 14.40 22.89
C ASP A 193 -20.58 13.82 22.13
N GLU A 194 -19.76 12.99 22.80
CA GLU A 194 -18.61 12.33 22.19
C GLU A 194 -19.03 11.26 21.15
N VAL A 195 -20.07 10.47 21.44
CA VAL A 195 -20.65 9.52 20.47
C VAL A 195 -21.17 10.26 19.24
N ASN A 196 -21.91 11.35 19.41
CA ASN A 196 -22.41 12.15 18.29
C ASN A 196 -21.28 12.76 17.46
N GLN A 197 -20.20 13.22 18.10
CA GLN A 197 -19.01 13.70 17.39
C GLN A 197 -18.30 12.59 16.60
N LEU A 198 -18.23 11.38 17.16
CA LEU A 198 -17.65 10.22 16.47
C LEU A 198 -18.53 9.78 15.29
N ILE A 199 -19.85 9.71 15.46
CA ILE A 199 -20.80 9.40 14.38
C ILE A 199 -20.66 10.41 13.25
N GLY A 200 -20.70 11.72 13.55
CA GLY A 200 -20.57 12.75 12.51
C GLY A 200 -19.23 12.70 11.77
N ARG A 201 -18.14 12.27 12.43
CA ARG A 201 -16.86 12.04 11.77
C ARG A 201 -16.87 10.80 10.87
N ILE A 202 -17.52 9.72 11.30
CA ILE A 202 -17.67 8.49 10.52
C ILE A 202 -18.49 8.79 9.26
N GLU A 203 -19.67 9.42 9.42
CA GLU A 203 -20.54 9.78 8.29
C GLU A 203 -19.86 10.73 7.30
N SER A 204 -19.10 11.71 7.79
CA SER A 204 -18.31 12.60 6.94
C SER A 204 -17.20 11.88 6.16
N GLN A 205 -16.67 10.77 6.67
CA GLN A 205 -15.62 9.98 6.02
C GLN A 205 -16.19 8.91 5.09
N GLU A 206 -17.31 8.27 5.46
CA GLU A 206 -18.07 7.40 4.55
C GLU A 206 -18.57 8.20 3.35
N GLY A 207 -19.07 9.43 3.56
CA GLY A 207 -19.44 10.35 2.48
C GLY A 207 -18.27 10.82 1.60
N ALA A 208 -17.01 10.61 2.02
CA ALA A 208 -15.83 10.91 1.22
C ALA A 208 -15.48 9.82 0.19
N GLY A 209 -16.28 8.74 0.13
CA GLY A 209 -16.18 7.71 -0.90
C GLY A 209 -14.88 6.90 -0.86
N ILE A 210 -14.37 6.65 0.36
CA ILE A 210 -13.09 5.95 0.56
C ILE A 210 -13.19 4.50 0.02
N ASP A 211 -14.32 3.84 0.20
CA ASP A 211 -14.54 2.48 -0.31
C ASP A 211 -14.58 2.45 -1.84
N GLU A 212 -15.20 3.44 -2.48
CA GLU A 212 -15.14 3.62 -3.94
C GLU A 212 -13.72 3.85 -4.43
N GLN A 213 -12.92 4.67 -3.71
CA GLN A 213 -11.52 4.91 -4.04
C GLN A 213 -10.68 3.63 -3.90
N ILE A 214 -10.88 2.86 -2.83
CA ILE A 214 -10.22 1.56 -2.64
C ILE A 214 -10.59 0.60 -3.77
N ALA A 215 -11.88 0.47 -4.08
CA ALA A 215 -12.36 -0.40 -5.15
C ALA A 215 -11.83 0.03 -6.53
N GLN A 216 -11.73 1.33 -6.78
CA GLN A 216 -11.12 1.86 -8.00
C GLN A 216 -9.63 1.50 -8.07
N LYS A 217 -8.88 1.74 -6.99
CA LYS A 217 -7.44 1.42 -6.95
C LYS A 217 -7.17 -0.07 -7.07
N GLN A 218 -8.05 -0.92 -6.54
CA GLN A 218 -7.99 -2.37 -6.73
C GLN A 218 -8.18 -2.76 -8.20
N ARG A 219 -9.16 -2.17 -8.90
CA ARG A 219 -9.36 -2.41 -10.35
C ARG A 219 -8.16 -1.94 -11.19
N GLU A 220 -7.59 -0.79 -10.85
CA GLU A 220 -6.37 -0.29 -11.50
C GLU A 220 -5.20 -1.27 -11.31
N LEU A 221 -4.99 -1.74 -10.07
CA LEU A 221 -3.95 -2.73 -9.77
C LEU A 221 -4.14 -4.06 -10.51
N GLU A 222 -5.38 -4.57 -10.60
CA GLU A 222 -5.68 -5.78 -11.36
C GLU A 222 -5.41 -5.61 -12.86
N ARG A 223 -5.79 -4.46 -13.43
CA ARG A 223 -5.51 -4.13 -14.83
C ARG A 223 -4.00 -4.11 -15.09
N ASP A 224 -3.24 -3.40 -14.26
CA ASP A 224 -1.79 -3.27 -14.40
C ASP A 224 -1.08 -4.62 -14.24
N ARG A 225 -1.56 -5.48 -13.32
CA ARG A 225 -1.05 -6.86 -13.17
C ARG A 225 -1.31 -7.71 -14.41
N ASN A 226 -2.52 -7.66 -14.96
CA ASN A 226 -2.83 -8.39 -16.19
C ASN A 226 -1.98 -7.92 -17.38
N GLU A 227 -1.70 -6.61 -17.46
CA GLU A 227 -0.81 -6.05 -18.48
C GLU A 227 0.64 -6.49 -18.27
N TYR A 228 1.11 -6.48 -17.01
CA TYR A 228 2.43 -6.99 -16.65
C TYR A 228 2.60 -8.46 -17.04
N ASP A 229 1.67 -9.33 -16.65
CA ASP A 229 1.75 -10.78 -16.94
C ASP A 229 1.76 -11.05 -18.44
N ARG A 230 0.99 -10.26 -19.22
CA ARG A 230 0.99 -10.35 -20.68
C ARG A 230 2.35 -9.97 -21.27
N ILE A 231 2.92 -8.84 -20.83
CA ILE A 231 4.23 -8.37 -21.31
C ILE A 231 5.33 -9.33 -20.88
N GLU A 232 5.29 -9.84 -19.66
CA GLU A 232 6.28 -10.81 -19.16
C GLU A 232 6.26 -12.09 -20.00
N ASN A 233 5.08 -12.60 -20.34
CA ASN A 233 4.95 -13.75 -21.23
C ASN A 233 5.49 -13.44 -22.64
N GLU A 234 5.17 -12.27 -23.21
CA GLU A 234 5.70 -11.84 -24.51
C GLU A 234 7.23 -11.76 -24.51
N VAL A 235 7.83 -11.20 -23.45
CA VAL A 235 9.28 -11.17 -23.25
C VAL A 235 9.85 -12.59 -23.16
N GLY A 236 9.18 -13.49 -22.45
CA GLY A 236 9.56 -14.91 -22.37
C GLY A 236 9.59 -15.58 -23.74
N VAL A 237 8.53 -15.41 -24.54
CA VAL A 237 8.43 -15.94 -25.90
C VAL A 237 9.51 -15.36 -26.81
N LEU A 238 9.73 -14.05 -26.77
CA LEU A 238 10.73 -13.39 -27.61
C LEU A 238 12.17 -13.81 -27.25
N LYS A 239 12.47 -13.98 -25.95
CA LYS A 239 13.76 -14.52 -25.51
C LYS A 239 13.98 -15.94 -26.02
N LEU A 240 12.97 -16.82 -25.86
CA LEU A 240 13.05 -18.19 -26.36
C LEU A 240 13.24 -18.23 -27.88
N LEU A 241 12.51 -17.40 -28.63
CA LEU A 241 12.64 -17.30 -30.08
C LEU A 241 14.05 -16.85 -30.47
N ARG A 242 14.56 -15.77 -29.87
CA ARG A 242 15.91 -15.27 -30.12
C ARG A 242 16.95 -16.36 -29.87
N ASP A 243 16.90 -17.00 -28.71
CA ASP A 243 17.90 -18.00 -28.31
C ASP A 243 17.85 -19.23 -29.24
N THR A 244 16.65 -19.63 -29.65
CA THR A 244 16.45 -20.73 -30.61
C THR A 244 17.00 -20.36 -31.98
N LEU A 245 16.75 -19.15 -32.48
CA LEU A 245 17.25 -18.68 -33.77
C LEU A 245 18.77 -18.54 -33.76
N SER A 246 19.36 -17.95 -32.72
CA SER A 246 20.81 -17.83 -32.57
C SER A 246 21.48 -19.20 -32.52
N LYS A 247 20.90 -20.17 -31.80
CA LYS A 247 21.42 -21.54 -31.77
C LYS A 247 21.32 -22.21 -33.15
N ALA A 248 20.18 -22.09 -33.83
CA ALA A 248 20.00 -22.64 -35.17
C ALA A 248 20.95 -21.99 -36.20
N GLN A 249 21.19 -20.68 -36.10
CA GLN A 249 22.18 -19.96 -36.91
C GLN A 249 23.58 -20.51 -36.65
N GLN A 250 24.00 -20.64 -35.38
CA GLN A 250 25.30 -21.19 -35.02
C GLN A 250 25.49 -22.62 -35.55
N GLU A 251 24.49 -23.50 -35.37
CA GLU A 251 24.52 -24.88 -35.87
C GLU A 251 24.58 -24.93 -37.40
N ALA A 252 23.82 -24.07 -38.09
CA ALA A 252 23.85 -23.98 -39.55
C ALA A 252 25.23 -23.50 -40.03
N THR A 253 25.75 -22.42 -39.45
CA THR A 253 27.07 -21.86 -39.76
C THR A 253 28.17 -22.91 -39.55
N GLU A 254 28.17 -23.62 -38.42
CA GLU A 254 29.14 -24.69 -38.14
C GLU A 254 29.04 -25.83 -39.16
N ARG A 255 27.82 -26.23 -39.55
CA ARG A 255 27.59 -27.26 -40.58
C ARG A 255 28.13 -26.86 -41.95
N TYR A 256 28.09 -25.58 -42.32
CA TYR A 256 28.64 -25.09 -43.59
C TYR A 256 30.15 -24.85 -43.54
N LEU A 257 30.66 -24.33 -42.42
CA LEU A 257 32.09 -24.02 -42.24
C LEU A 257 32.96 -25.25 -42.00
N SER A 258 32.43 -26.26 -41.31
CA SER A 258 33.22 -27.46 -40.94
C SER A 258 33.83 -28.17 -42.16
N PRO A 259 33.10 -28.42 -43.26
CA PRO A 259 33.68 -28.96 -44.49
C PRO A 259 34.81 -28.10 -45.06
N VAL A 260 34.60 -26.78 -45.15
CA VAL A 260 35.59 -25.83 -45.69
C VAL A 260 36.85 -25.83 -44.83
N LYS A 261 36.71 -25.73 -43.50
CA LYS A 261 37.83 -25.79 -42.53
C LYS A 261 38.59 -27.11 -42.67
N SER A 262 37.89 -28.24 -42.77
CA SER A 262 38.54 -29.56 -42.89
C SER A 262 39.32 -29.73 -44.20
N GLN A 263 38.82 -29.14 -45.30
CA GLN A 263 39.39 -29.30 -46.63
C GLN A 263 40.53 -28.32 -46.92
N ILE A 264 40.48 -27.11 -46.34
CA ILE A 264 41.60 -26.14 -46.45
C ILE A 264 42.79 -26.50 -45.57
N GLN A 265 42.56 -27.15 -44.42
CA GLN A 265 43.59 -27.41 -43.41
C GLN A 265 44.84 -28.14 -43.95
N PRO A 266 44.75 -29.15 -44.83
CA PRO A 266 45.92 -29.80 -45.41
C PRO A 266 46.73 -28.85 -46.31
N TYR A 267 46.08 -28.05 -47.14
CA TYR A 267 46.74 -27.07 -48.00
C TYR A 267 47.40 -25.95 -47.17
N LEU A 268 46.68 -25.50 -46.15
CA LEU A 268 47.17 -24.51 -45.21
C LEU A 268 48.40 -25.01 -44.45
N ASN A 269 48.37 -26.24 -43.92
CA ASN A 269 49.52 -26.82 -43.21
C ASN A 269 50.73 -27.08 -44.12
N PHE A 270 50.48 -27.36 -45.39
CA PHE A 270 51.55 -27.54 -46.37
C PHE A 270 52.26 -26.22 -46.68
N LEU A 271 51.51 -25.11 -46.78
CA LEU A 271 52.05 -23.78 -47.00
C LEU A 271 52.59 -23.10 -45.72
N PHE A 272 51.88 -23.25 -44.61
CA PHE A 272 52.16 -22.68 -43.31
C PHE A 272 52.06 -23.78 -42.24
N PRO A 273 53.19 -24.38 -41.82
CA PRO A 273 53.18 -25.45 -40.82
C PRO A 273 52.47 -25.02 -39.52
N ASN A 274 51.56 -25.88 -39.04
CA ASN A 274 50.74 -25.68 -37.84
C ASN A 274 49.77 -24.49 -37.88
N ALA A 275 49.49 -23.92 -39.05
CA ALA A 275 48.57 -22.80 -39.16
C ALA A 275 47.10 -23.25 -39.06
N LYS A 276 46.24 -22.45 -38.43
CA LYS A 276 44.78 -22.63 -38.44
C LYS A 276 44.11 -21.33 -38.87
N ILE A 277 43.02 -21.45 -39.63
CA ILE A 277 42.22 -20.29 -40.04
C ILE A 277 40.95 -20.20 -39.19
N GLU A 278 40.66 -18.99 -38.73
CA GLU A 278 39.39 -18.62 -38.11
C GLU A 278 38.51 -17.88 -39.12
N PHE A 279 37.26 -18.33 -39.20
CA PHE A 279 36.23 -17.75 -40.05
C PHE A 279 35.12 -17.15 -39.17
N ASP A 280 34.52 -16.05 -39.61
CA ASP A 280 33.28 -15.53 -39.02
C ASP A 280 32.04 -16.26 -39.57
N GLU A 281 30.86 -15.82 -39.12
CA GLU A 281 29.57 -16.35 -39.56
C GLU A 281 29.24 -16.05 -41.03
N GLU A 282 29.96 -15.10 -41.64
CA GLU A 282 29.80 -14.65 -43.03
C GLU A 282 30.84 -15.30 -43.97
N LEU A 283 31.65 -16.24 -43.46
CA LEU A 283 32.75 -16.92 -44.16
C LEU A 283 33.95 -16.02 -44.46
N ASN A 284 34.08 -14.87 -43.80
CA ASN A 284 35.28 -14.05 -43.89
C ASN A 284 36.39 -14.62 -42.99
N ILE A 285 37.63 -14.46 -43.44
CA ILE A 285 38.81 -14.86 -42.68
C ILE A 285 39.13 -13.76 -41.66
N ILE A 286 38.99 -14.03 -40.37
CA ILE A 286 39.22 -13.03 -39.32
C ILE A 286 40.66 -13.09 -38.81
N ALA A 287 41.18 -14.29 -38.64
CA ALA A 287 42.48 -14.51 -38.02
C ALA A 287 43.14 -15.80 -38.50
N ILE A 288 44.45 -15.85 -38.31
CA ILE A 288 45.26 -17.06 -38.50
C ILE A 288 46.08 -17.28 -37.25
N ASP A 289 45.99 -18.50 -36.71
CA ASP A 289 46.82 -18.94 -35.59
C ASP A 289 48.05 -19.68 -36.11
N ARG A 290 49.24 -19.13 -35.82
CA ARG A 290 50.56 -19.71 -36.11
C ARG A 290 51.42 -19.72 -34.85
N ASN A 291 50.90 -20.29 -33.77
CA ASN A 291 51.38 -20.24 -32.37
C ASN A 291 50.95 -18.96 -31.61
N PHE A 292 50.57 -17.92 -32.33
CA PHE A 292 49.83 -16.77 -31.81
C PHE A 292 48.75 -16.40 -32.84
N SER A 293 47.61 -15.92 -32.35
CA SER A 293 46.51 -15.46 -33.21
C SER A 293 46.84 -14.09 -33.77
N GLU A 294 46.86 -13.98 -35.10
CA GLU A 294 47.11 -12.74 -35.84
C GLU A 294 45.89 -12.41 -36.70
N SER A 295 45.43 -11.15 -36.64
CA SER A 295 44.33 -10.68 -37.47
C SER A 295 44.69 -10.77 -38.95
N PHE A 296 43.76 -11.22 -39.79
CA PHE A 296 43.96 -11.33 -41.23
C PHE A 296 44.42 -10.02 -41.87
N HIS A 297 43.90 -8.87 -41.41
CA HIS A 297 44.27 -7.55 -41.92
C HIS A 297 45.71 -7.14 -41.61
N ASN A 298 46.34 -7.73 -40.59
CA ASN A 298 47.72 -7.43 -40.20
C ASN A 298 48.75 -8.28 -40.97
N LEU A 299 48.29 -9.31 -41.70
CA LEU A 299 49.15 -10.15 -42.51
C LEU A 299 49.75 -9.37 -43.68
N SER A 300 50.94 -9.80 -44.14
CA SER A 300 51.51 -9.24 -45.36
C SER A 300 50.61 -9.51 -46.57
N MET A 301 50.61 -8.58 -47.53
CA MET A 301 49.76 -8.67 -48.73
C MET A 301 49.95 -10.00 -49.49
N GLY A 302 51.20 -10.48 -49.64
CA GLY A 302 51.47 -11.77 -50.26
C GLY A 302 50.94 -12.96 -49.46
N THR A 303 50.93 -12.87 -48.12
CA THR A 303 50.33 -13.92 -47.28
C THR A 303 48.81 -13.92 -47.44
N GLN A 304 48.17 -12.75 -47.35
CA GLN A 304 46.71 -12.60 -47.59
C GLN A 304 46.31 -13.15 -48.95
N GLU A 305 47.08 -12.84 -49.99
CA GLU A 305 46.87 -13.33 -51.35
C GLU A 305 46.97 -14.86 -51.46
N GLN A 306 48.02 -15.46 -50.89
CA GLN A 306 48.18 -16.91 -50.87
C GLN A 306 46.98 -17.61 -50.19
N ILE A 307 46.56 -17.11 -49.04
CA ILE A 307 45.40 -17.64 -48.31
C ILE A 307 44.12 -17.48 -49.15
N ALA A 308 43.93 -16.33 -49.79
CA ALA A 308 42.79 -16.04 -50.64
C ALA A 308 42.70 -17.00 -51.84
N VAL A 309 43.85 -17.43 -52.40
CA VAL A 309 43.91 -18.46 -53.44
C VAL A 309 43.56 -19.83 -52.87
N LEU A 310 44.12 -20.24 -51.72
CA LEU A 310 43.82 -21.53 -51.09
C LEU A 310 42.33 -21.71 -50.78
N VAL A 311 41.68 -20.67 -50.27
CA VAL A 311 40.25 -20.68 -49.98
C VAL A 311 39.44 -20.90 -51.26
N ARG A 312 39.77 -20.19 -52.35
CA ARG A 312 39.08 -20.33 -53.65
C ARG A 312 39.26 -21.72 -54.26
N LEU A 313 40.46 -22.28 -54.19
CA LEU A 313 40.73 -23.65 -54.64
C LEU A 313 39.89 -24.65 -53.85
N THR A 314 39.88 -24.52 -52.51
CA THR A 314 39.10 -25.39 -51.63
C THR A 314 37.61 -25.33 -51.95
N PHE A 315 37.05 -24.13 -52.17
CA PHE A 315 35.65 -23.99 -52.56
C PHE A 315 35.36 -24.61 -53.93
N ALA A 316 36.25 -24.44 -54.91
CA ALA A 316 36.08 -25.04 -56.23
C ALA A 316 36.12 -26.58 -56.17
N GLU A 317 37.02 -27.16 -55.38
CA GLU A 317 37.05 -28.61 -55.14
C GLU A 317 35.77 -29.09 -54.42
N LEU A 318 35.33 -28.38 -53.37
CA LEU A 318 34.08 -28.71 -52.65
C LEU A 318 32.85 -28.68 -53.56
N LEU A 319 32.81 -27.73 -54.50
CA LEU A 319 31.74 -27.62 -55.49
C LEU A 319 31.82 -28.75 -56.53
N ALA A 320 33.04 -29.09 -56.99
CA ALA A 320 33.27 -30.21 -57.90
C ALA A 320 32.82 -31.55 -57.28
N ASP A 321 33.15 -31.79 -56.01
CA ASP A 321 32.72 -32.99 -55.26
C ASP A 321 31.19 -33.10 -55.15
N LYS A 322 30.48 -31.96 -55.18
CA LYS A 322 29.00 -31.88 -55.20
C LYS A 322 28.40 -31.94 -56.61
N GLY A 323 29.21 -32.27 -57.62
CA GLY A 323 28.77 -32.33 -59.03
C GLY A 323 28.53 -30.98 -59.68
N ARG A 324 29.06 -29.90 -59.10
CA ARG A 324 28.99 -28.52 -59.63
C ARG A 324 30.41 -28.01 -59.90
N PRO A 325 31.09 -28.49 -60.95
CA PRO A 325 32.47 -28.09 -61.21
C PRO A 325 32.58 -26.57 -61.38
N ALA A 326 33.60 -25.98 -60.76
CA ALA A 326 33.91 -24.55 -60.87
C ALA A 326 35.32 -24.37 -61.45
N THR A 327 35.47 -23.45 -62.39
CA THR A 327 36.78 -23.05 -62.93
C THR A 327 37.36 -21.93 -62.07
N VAL A 328 38.64 -22.06 -61.71
CA VAL A 328 39.38 -21.02 -60.99
C VAL A 328 40.23 -20.24 -61.98
N ILE A 329 40.07 -18.92 -62.01
CA ILE A 329 40.88 -18.01 -62.83
C ILE A 329 41.71 -17.16 -61.89
N LEU A 330 43.03 -17.19 -62.06
CA LEU A 330 44.00 -16.39 -61.32
C LEU A 330 44.63 -15.39 -62.28
N ASP A 331 44.49 -14.09 -62.01
CA ASP A 331 45.01 -13.01 -62.85
C ASP A 331 46.13 -12.28 -62.11
N ASP A 332 47.37 -12.46 -62.58
CA ASP A 332 48.61 -11.96 -61.96
C ASP A 332 48.66 -12.20 -60.43
N ALA A 333 48.18 -13.36 -60.00
CA ALA A 333 48.19 -13.76 -58.59
C ALA A 333 49.59 -14.27 -58.15
N LEU A 334 49.85 -14.24 -56.84
CA LEU A 334 51.05 -14.80 -56.18
C LEU A 334 52.36 -14.04 -56.45
N VAL A 335 52.28 -12.85 -57.03
CA VAL A 335 53.42 -12.03 -57.46
C VAL A 335 54.34 -11.59 -56.30
N PHE A 336 53.81 -11.56 -55.07
CA PHE A 336 54.52 -11.13 -53.87
C PHE A 336 54.97 -12.28 -52.95
N SER A 337 55.08 -13.50 -53.49
CA SER A 337 55.53 -14.69 -52.75
C SER A 337 57.05 -14.83 -52.78
N ASP A 338 57.67 -15.27 -51.67
CA ASP A 338 59.05 -15.78 -51.72
C ASP A 338 59.12 -17.11 -52.48
N GLU A 339 60.33 -17.43 -52.93
CA GLU A 339 60.58 -18.54 -53.86
C GLU A 339 60.17 -19.90 -53.29
N ASP A 340 60.39 -20.15 -51.99
CA ASP A 340 60.06 -21.42 -51.34
C ASP A 340 58.54 -21.58 -51.18
N ARG A 341 57.84 -20.52 -50.75
CA ARG A 341 56.37 -20.54 -50.69
C ARG A 341 55.73 -20.60 -52.07
N LEU A 342 56.33 -19.97 -53.09
CA LEU A 342 55.81 -20.03 -54.46
C LEU A 342 55.88 -21.46 -55.03
N LYS A 343 56.99 -22.19 -54.82
CA LYS A 343 57.11 -23.61 -55.18
C LYS A 343 56.04 -24.47 -54.50
N THR A 344 55.84 -24.23 -53.20
CA THR A 344 54.80 -24.92 -52.41
C THR A 344 53.39 -24.62 -52.95
N MET A 345 53.12 -23.38 -53.36
CA MET A 345 51.86 -23.02 -54.02
C MET A 345 51.69 -23.69 -55.38
N PHE A 346 52.75 -23.87 -56.16
CA PHE A 346 52.69 -24.61 -57.43
C PHE A 346 52.33 -26.07 -57.22
N ASP A 347 52.89 -26.72 -56.20
CA ASP A 347 52.51 -28.10 -55.84
C ASP A 347 51.01 -28.19 -55.48
N ILE A 348 50.48 -27.21 -54.74
CA ILE A 348 49.06 -27.15 -54.37
C ILE A 348 48.19 -26.92 -55.61
N LEU A 349 48.55 -25.97 -56.48
CA LEU A 349 47.82 -25.69 -57.72
C LEU A 349 47.81 -26.91 -58.65
N TYR A 350 48.97 -27.55 -58.83
CA TYR A 350 49.10 -28.75 -59.66
C TYR A 350 48.28 -29.90 -59.12
N LYS A 351 48.28 -30.14 -57.81
CA LYS A 351 47.42 -31.14 -57.17
C LYS A 351 45.94 -30.83 -57.41
N SER A 352 45.52 -29.60 -57.17
CA SER A 352 44.11 -29.17 -57.32
C SER A 352 43.63 -29.28 -58.77
N SER A 353 44.53 -29.04 -59.73
CA SER A 353 44.23 -29.13 -61.18
C SER A 353 43.74 -30.50 -61.65
N ARG A 354 43.96 -31.55 -60.84
CA ARG A 354 43.45 -32.90 -61.12
C ARG A 354 41.94 -33.00 -60.96
N ASN A 355 41.35 -32.15 -60.13
CA ASN A 355 39.94 -32.17 -59.77
C ASN A 355 39.16 -31.00 -60.37
N ILE A 356 39.84 -29.86 -60.60
CA ILE A 356 39.23 -28.62 -61.09
C ILE A 356 40.05 -28.00 -62.22
N GLN A 357 39.40 -27.23 -63.09
CA GLN A 357 40.12 -26.45 -64.10
C GLN A 357 40.67 -25.17 -63.48
N ILE A 358 41.97 -24.93 -63.68
CA ILE A 358 42.65 -23.71 -63.23
C ILE A 358 43.25 -23.01 -64.45
N ILE A 359 42.93 -21.73 -64.61
CA ILE A 359 43.47 -20.85 -65.64
C ILE A 359 44.29 -19.79 -64.92
N ILE A 360 45.55 -19.64 -65.30
CA ILE A 360 46.44 -18.62 -64.76
C ILE A 360 46.82 -17.66 -65.88
N LEU A 361 46.53 -16.39 -65.68
CA LEU A 361 46.95 -15.29 -66.54
C LEU A 361 48.11 -14.60 -65.82
N THR A 362 49.24 -14.45 -66.50
CA THR A 362 50.36 -13.73 -65.91
C THR A 362 51.23 -13.04 -66.94
N CYS A 363 51.78 -11.89 -66.55
CA CYS A 363 52.80 -11.17 -67.32
C CYS A 363 54.24 -11.62 -66.99
N ARG A 364 54.43 -12.59 -66.08
CA ARG A 364 55.74 -13.01 -65.55
C ARG A 364 56.05 -14.47 -65.83
N GLU A 365 56.24 -14.81 -67.10
CA GLU A 365 56.48 -16.18 -67.57
C GLU A 365 57.57 -16.90 -66.76
N SER A 366 58.73 -16.26 -66.54
CA SER A 366 59.87 -16.85 -65.84
C SER A 366 59.60 -17.26 -64.40
N LEU A 367 58.64 -16.63 -63.70
CA LEU A 367 58.26 -17.01 -62.35
C LEU A 367 57.36 -18.26 -62.33
N PHE A 368 56.64 -18.52 -63.41
CA PHE A 368 55.66 -19.60 -63.51
C PHE A 368 56.14 -20.81 -64.32
N GLU A 369 57.36 -20.79 -64.85
CA GLU A 369 57.98 -21.92 -65.58
C GLU A 369 57.91 -23.23 -64.76
N GLY A 370 58.08 -23.14 -63.44
CA GLY A 370 58.06 -24.29 -62.53
C GLY A 370 56.68 -24.90 -62.25
N LEU A 371 55.58 -24.33 -62.75
CA LEU A 371 54.22 -24.78 -62.44
C LEU A 371 53.83 -26.11 -63.11
N GLY A 372 54.38 -26.41 -64.30
CA GLY A 372 54.10 -27.65 -65.03
C GLY A 372 52.75 -27.73 -65.76
N GLY A 373 52.15 -26.58 -66.11
CA GLY A 373 50.89 -26.48 -66.88
C GLY A 373 51.07 -26.34 -68.40
N ARG A 374 49.96 -26.36 -69.15
CA ARG A 374 49.96 -26.06 -70.58
C ARG A 374 50.09 -24.54 -70.78
N VAL A 375 51.23 -24.09 -71.30
CA VAL A 375 51.45 -22.69 -71.64
C VAL A 375 50.67 -22.34 -72.91
N LEU A 376 49.93 -21.23 -72.87
CA LEU A 376 49.21 -20.66 -74.00
C LEU A 376 49.72 -19.24 -74.24
N ASN A 377 50.23 -18.98 -75.43
CA ASN A 377 50.67 -17.65 -75.83
C ASN A 377 49.53 -16.91 -76.53
N LEU A 378 49.25 -15.69 -76.07
CA LEU A 378 48.30 -14.81 -76.73
C LEU A 378 49.05 -14.06 -77.83
N ASN A 379 48.79 -14.44 -79.08
CA ASN A 379 49.29 -13.70 -80.24
C ASN A 379 48.35 -12.55 -80.56
N GLN A 380 48.92 -11.38 -80.85
CA GLN A 380 48.15 -10.25 -81.36
C GLN A 380 47.65 -10.62 -82.76
N ILE A 381 46.33 -10.67 -82.93
CA ILE A 381 45.73 -10.85 -84.26
C ILE A 381 45.77 -9.48 -84.94
N ASN A 382 46.41 -9.40 -86.11
CA ASN A 382 46.35 -8.18 -86.91
C ASN A 382 44.95 -8.07 -87.52
N GLU A 383 44.34 -6.89 -87.51
CA GLU A 383 42.98 -6.65 -88.07
C GLU A 383 42.84 -7.04 -89.55
N ASN A 384 43.95 -7.30 -90.26
CA ASN A 384 43.97 -7.76 -91.65
C ASN A 384 43.80 -9.29 -91.81
N ASP A 385 43.73 -10.07 -90.72
CA ASP A 385 43.60 -11.54 -90.75
C ASP A 385 42.15 -12.03 -90.53
N PHE A 386 41.14 -11.15 -90.64
CA PHE A 386 39.71 -11.47 -90.59
C PHE A 386 38.98 -11.25 -91.93
#